data_AF-A0A257PEK2-F1
#
_entry.id   AF-A0A257PEK2-F1
#
_cell.length_a   1.000
_cell.length_b   1.000
_cell.length_c   1.000
_cell.angle_alpha   90.00
_cell.angle_beta   90.00
_cell.angle_gamma   90.00
#
_symmetry.space_group_name_H-M   'P 1'
#
loop_
_entity.id
_entity.type
_entity.pdbx_description
1 polymer ?
#
loop_
_entity_poly.entity_id
_entity_poly.type
_entity_poly.pdbx_seq_one_letter_code
_entity_poly.pdbx_strand_id
1 'polypeptide(L)'
;MIGFIGSVFSPYYAWANAKAPANPENHCAMNIVLYQPRGGRWAMTERRADKLSRSGQHLQIGNSVMRWENGQLIAEIDEISVPVPRRIRGRLTLTPLAIHTTQFPLDGAARHRWQPIAPIARVDVEFQNPKIFWRGNAYFDSNDGDAPLTSDFIRWHWSRANDHMATTIFYNTKRRDGTCLVLGLQAKAGGQLENVALPPEQPLPDTVWRVARSAHSDAGYKPMVLKTLEDAPF
;
A
#
# COMPACT_ATOMS: atom_id res chain seq x y z
N MET A 1 -4.30 2.18 -4.67
CA MET A 1 -3.35 2.24 -5.82
C MET A 1 -1.95 2.21 -5.24
N ILE A 2 -0.99 1.58 -5.93
CA ILE A 2 0.41 1.50 -5.53
C ILE A 2 1.28 1.66 -6.79
N GLY A 3 2.31 2.49 -6.74
CA GLY A 3 3.36 2.51 -7.76
C GLY A 3 4.52 1.64 -7.32
N PHE A 4 4.77 0.55 -8.04
CA PHE A 4 5.83 -0.39 -7.71
C PHE A 4 7.07 -0.17 -8.59
N ILE A 5 8.25 -0.20 -7.96
CA ILE A 5 9.55 -0.43 -8.59
C ILE A 5 10.09 -1.70 -7.94
N GLY A 6 10.09 -2.82 -8.67
CA GLY A 6 10.26 -4.14 -8.08
C GLY A 6 9.01 -4.59 -7.33
N SER A 7 7.96 -4.94 -8.07
CA SER A 7 6.67 -5.33 -7.47
C SER A 7 6.79 -6.60 -6.60
N VAL A 8 6.53 -6.46 -5.31
CA VAL A 8 6.47 -7.61 -4.38
C VAL A 8 5.29 -8.55 -4.65
N PHE A 9 4.33 -8.13 -5.50
CA PHE A 9 3.23 -8.96 -5.98
C PHE A 9 3.54 -9.68 -7.30
N SER A 10 4.73 -9.44 -7.87
CA SER A 10 5.10 -10.03 -9.16
C SER A 10 5.78 -11.39 -8.98
N PRO A 11 5.19 -12.48 -9.50
CA PRO A 11 5.88 -13.76 -9.55
C PRO A 11 7.13 -13.69 -10.44
N TYR A 12 7.14 -12.85 -11.48
CA TYR A 12 8.30 -12.67 -12.35
C TYR A 12 9.46 -12.00 -11.62
N TYR A 13 9.19 -10.99 -10.79
CA TYR A 13 10.22 -10.36 -9.97
C TYR A 13 10.73 -11.30 -8.89
N ALA A 14 9.85 -12.08 -8.26
CA ALA A 14 10.24 -13.11 -7.31
C ALA A 14 11.15 -14.17 -7.95
N TRP A 15 10.81 -14.66 -9.15
CA TRP A 15 11.64 -15.60 -9.90
C TRP A 15 12.98 -15.00 -10.32
N ALA A 16 13.00 -13.74 -10.77
CA ALA A 16 14.23 -13.05 -11.14
C ALA A 16 15.18 -12.92 -9.94
N ASN A 17 14.65 -12.69 -8.73
CA ASN A 17 15.44 -12.60 -7.49
C ASN A 17 15.85 -13.95 -6.89
N ALA A 18 15.34 -15.08 -7.41
CA ALA A 18 15.50 -16.38 -6.74
C ALA A 18 16.95 -16.88 -6.66
N LYS A 19 17.82 -16.43 -7.58
CA LYS A 19 19.25 -16.84 -7.64
C LYS A 19 20.21 -15.71 -7.28
N ALA A 20 19.90 -14.49 -7.71
CA ALA A 20 20.71 -13.31 -7.47
C ALA A 20 19.79 -12.07 -7.47
N PRO A 21 20.19 -10.95 -6.84
CA PRO A 21 19.43 -9.71 -6.88
C PRO A 21 19.13 -9.27 -8.33
N ALA A 22 17.85 -9.13 -8.64
CA ALA A 22 17.40 -8.63 -9.94
C ALA A 22 17.28 -7.10 -9.92
N ASN A 23 17.45 -6.45 -11.07
CA ASN A 23 17.18 -5.01 -11.19
C ASN A 23 15.66 -4.75 -11.04
N PRO A 24 15.21 -4.06 -9.97
CA PRO A 24 13.79 -3.80 -9.73
C PRO A 24 13.14 -2.92 -10.79
N GLU A 25 13.91 -2.09 -11.49
CA GLU A 25 13.38 -1.21 -12.55
C GLU A 25 12.89 -2.01 -13.78
N ASN A 26 13.23 -3.30 -13.88
CA ASN A 26 12.67 -4.20 -14.89
C ASN A 26 11.31 -4.79 -14.52
N HIS A 27 10.80 -4.52 -13.32
CA HIS A 27 9.59 -5.10 -12.76
C HIS A 27 8.70 -4.02 -12.10
N CYS A 28 8.41 -2.98 -12.88
CA CYS A 28 7.61 -1.83 -12.46
C CYS A 28 6.13 -2.03 -12.78
N ALA A 29 5.23 -1.59 -11.91
CA ALA A 29 3.79 -1.65 -12.19
C ALA A 29 3.03 -0.51 -11.51
N MET A 30 2.02 0.03 -12.20
CA MET A 30 0.97 0.82 -11.55
C MET A 30 -0.15 -0.14 -11.14
N ASN A 31 -0.19 -0.49 -9.85
CA ASN A 31 -1.23 -1.35 -9.30
C ASN A 31 -2.46 -0.51 -8.92
N ILE A 32 -3.61 -0.79 -9.51
CA ILE A 32 -4.87 -0.13 -9.16
C ILE A 32 -5.99 -1.15 -9.06
N VAL A 33 -6.78 -1.05 -7.99
CA VAL A 33 -8.01 -1.81 -7.82
C VAL A 33 -9.16 -0.83 -7.59
N LEU A 34 -10.27 -1.05 -8.30
CA LEU A 34 -11.54 -0.37 -8.11
C LEU A 34 -12.57 -1.40 -7.65
N TYR A 35 -12.95 -1.36 -6.37
CA TYR A 35 -14.04 -2.17 -5.83
C TYR A 35 -15.38 -1.48 -6.08
N GLN A 36 -16.36 -2.23 -6.61
CA GLN A 36 -17.72 -1.74 -6.82
C GLN A 36 -18.71 -2.71 -6.18
N PRO A 37 -19.93 -2.26 -5.82
CA PRO A 37 -20.97 -3.17 -5.31
C PRO A 37 -21.25 -4.33 -6.28
N ARG A 38 -21.09 -4.09 -7.60
CA ARG A 38 -21.23 -5.09 -8.66
C ARG A 38 -19.94 -5.18 -9.46
N GLY A 39 -19.06 -6.08 -9.05
CA GLY A 39 -17.78 -6.36 -9.70
C GLY A 39 -16.66 -5.41 -9.28
N GLY A 40 -15.57 -5.41 -10.04
CA GLY A 40 -14.42 -4.57 -9.81
C GLY A 40 -13.50 -4.55 -11.02
N ARG A 41 -12.46 -3.74 -10.95
CA ARG A 41 -11.39 -3.73 -11.95
C ARG A 41 -10.06 -3.66 -11.25
N TRP A 42 -9.19 -4.60 -11.56
CA TRP A 42 -7.83 -4.63 -11.06
C TRP A 42 -6.87 -4.57 -12.24
N ALA A 43 -5.84 -3.76 -12.16
CA ALA A 43 -4.74 -3.74 -13.13
C ALA A 43 -3.40 -3.68 -12.40
N MET A 44 -2.44 -4.45 -12.91
CA MET A 44 -1.05 -4.46 -12.46
C MET A 44 -0.16 -4.92 -13.63
N THR A 45 -0.21 -4.20 -14.74
CA THR A 45 0.65 -4.52 -15.90
C THR A 45 2.10 -4.21 -15.55
N GLU A 46 2.92 -5.26 -15.48
CA GLU A 46 4.36 -5.15 -15.26
C GLU A 46 5.06 -4.60 -16.52
N ARG A 47 6.02 -3.71 -16.31
CA ARG A 47 6.77 -2.99 -17.35
C ARG A 47 8.24 -2.92 -16.96
N ARG A 48 9.10 -2.81 -17.98
CA ARG A 48 10.56 -2.76 -17.82
C ARG A 48 11.05 -1.31 -17.70
N ALA A 49 12.36 -1.15 -17.50
CA ALA A 49 12.99 0.14 -17.23
C ALA A 49 12.79 1.18 -18.34
N ASP A 50 12.63 0.74 -19.61
CA ASP A 50 12.35 1.63 -20.75
C ASP A 50 10.96 2.32 -20.68
N LYS A 51 10.09 1.84 -19.80
CA LYS A 51 8.77 2.42 -19.50
C LYS A 51 8.71 3.11 -18.15
N LEU A 52 9.84 3.25 -17.45
CA LEU A 52 9.95 3.94 -16.18
C LEU A 52 10.53 5.34 -16.39
N SER A 53 9.91 6.35 -15.79
CA SER A 53 10.51 7.67 -15.59
C SER A 53 10.19 8.14 -14.18
N ARG A 54 11.20 8.59 -13.42
CA ARG A 54 11.00 9.01 -12.03
C ARG A 54 11.93 10.14 -11.62
N SER A 55 11.48 10.93 -10.66
CA SER A 55 12.26 11.93 -9.95
C SER A 55 11.78 12.01 -8.49
N GLY A 56 12.28 12.97 -7.72
CA GLY A 56 11.74 13.26 -6.38
C GLY A 56 10.28 13.75 -6.39
N GLN A 57 9.75 14.20 -7.54
CA GLN A 57 8.40 14.77 -7.64
C GLN A 57 7.44 13.97 -8.52
N HIS A 58 7.91 12.96 -9.26
CA HIS A 58 7.05 12.14 -10.11
C HIS A 58 7.50 10.69 -10.23
N LEU A 59 6.53 9.81 -10.50
CA LEU A 59 6.73 8.43 -10.91
C LEU A 59 5.79 8.14 -12.07
N GLN A 60 6.35 7.84 -13.24
CA GLN A 60 5.62 7.41 -14.42
C GLN A 60 6.01 5.98 -14.77
N ILE A 61 4.99 5.13 -14.97
CA ILE A 61 5.12 3.74 -15.38
C ILE A 61 4.19 3.51 -16.57
N GLY A 62 4.77 3.42 -17.77
CA GLY A 62 4.01 3.42 -19.02
C GLY A 62 3.21 4.71 -19.21
N ASN A 63 1.90 4.57 -19.34
CA ASN A 63 0.97 5.71 -19.54
C ASN A 63 0.43 6.29 -18.23
N SER A 64 0.66 5.62 -17.10
CA SER A 64 0.18 6.06 -15.80
C SER A 64 1.26 6.87 -15.08
N VAL A 65 0.86 7.97 -14.43
CA VAL A 65 1.78 8.87 -13.73
C VAL A 65 1.24 9.28 -12.37
N MET A 66 2.11 9.36 -11.38
CA MET A 66 1.90 10.03 -10.11
C MET A 66 2.85 11.22 -10.01
N ARG A 67 2.36 12.38 -9.58
CA ARG A 67 3.20 13.57 -9.40
C ARG A 67 2.69 14.47 -8.29
N TRP A 68 3.61 15.14 -7.62
CA TRP A 68 3.28 16.21 -6.68
C TRP A 68 3.14 17.54 -7.41
N GLU A 69 2.01 18.21 -7.25
CA GLU A 69 1.76 19.56 -7.76
C GLU A 69 1.02 20.37 -6.71
N ASN A 70 1.53 21.55 -6.36
CA ASN A 70 0.89 22.50 -5.43
C ASN A 70 0.44 21.85 -4.10
N GLY A 71 1.25 20.95 -3.54
CA GLY A 71 0.95 20.25 -2.29
C GLY A 71 -0.05 19.09 -2.41
N GLN A 72 -0.51 18.76 -3.62
CA GLN A 72 -1.39 17.63 -3.90
C GLN A 72 -0.65 16.53 -4.66
N LEU A 73 -1.02 15.27 -4.41
CA LEU A 73 -0.58 14.15 -5.23
C LEU A 73 -1.63 13.88 -6.31
N ILE A 74 -1.24 14.06 -7.56
CA ILE A 74 -2.08 13.79 -8.73
C ILE A 74 -1.63 12.48 -9.35
N ALA A 75 -2.55 11.53 -9.47
CA ALA A 75 -2.33 10.30 -10.19
C ALA A 75 -3.26 10.22 -11.41
N GLU A 76 -2.68 10.22 -12.60
CA GLU A 76 -3.40 9.96 -13.86
C GLU A 76 -3.15 8.51 -14.27
N ILE A 77 -4.25 7.79 -14.47
CA ILE A 77 -4.24 6.34 -14.68
C ILE A 77 -4.72 6.04 -16.09
N ASP A 78 -3.97 5.20 -16.80
CA ASP A 78 -4.37 4.59 -18.07
C ASP A 78 -3.86 3.15 -18.10
N GLU A 79 -4.68 2.26 -17.54
CA GLU A 79 -4.39 0.84 -17.43
C GLU A 79 -5.48 -0.02 -18.08
N ILE A 80 -5.19 -1.31 -18.24
CA ILE A 80 -6.16 -2.32 -18.67
C ILE A 80 -6.32 -3.33 -17.54
N SER A 81 -7.57 -3.58 -17.16
CA SER A 81 -7.87 -4.53 -16.10
C SER A 81 -7.65 -5.98 -16.51
N VAL A 82 -7.41 -6.83 -15.51
CA VAL A 82 -7.34 -8.28 -15.61
C VAL A 82 -8.29 -8.91 -14.58
N PRO A 83 -8.75 -10.17 -14.78
CA PRO A 83 -8.55 -10.99 -15.98
C PRO A 83 -9.42 -10.54 -17.17
N VAL A 84 -10.46 -9.74 -16.93
CA VAL A 84 -11.33 -9.22 -18.00
C VAL A 84 -10.78 -7.88 -18.49
N PRO A 85 -10.34 -7.78 -19.77
CA PRO A 85 -9.72 -6.58 -20.32
C PRO A 85 -10.74 -5.44 -20.43
N ARG A 86 -10.61 -4.44 -19.56
CA ARG A 86 -11.40 -3.19 -19.59
C ARG A 86 -10.50 -2.02 -19.24
N ARG A 87 -10.75 -0.85 -19.84
CA ARG A 87 -9.94 0.34 -19.53
C ARG A 87 -10.15 0.82 -18.10
N ILE A 88 -9.08 1.20 -17.42
CA ILE A 88 -9.08 1.94 -16.18
C ILE A 88 -8.42 3.28 -16.49
N ARG A 89 -9.23 4.30 -16.80
CA ARG A 89 -8.78 5.63 -17.19
C ARG A 89 -9.43 6.71 -16.36
N GLY A 90 -8.61 7.53 -15.72
CA GLY A 90 -9.07 8.54 -14.78
C GLY A 90 -7.96 9.27 -14.05
N ARG A 91 -8.38 10.11 -13.11
CA ARG A 91 -7.53 10.90 -12.23
C ARG A 91 -7.93 10.66 -10.77
N LEU A 92 -6.91 10.54 -9.93
CA LEU A 92 -7.01 10.64 -8.47
C LEU A 92 -6.28 11.92 -8.07
N THR A 93 -6.92 12.79 -7.29
CA THR A 93 -6.26 13.94 -6.67
C THR A 93 -6.31 13.76 -5.17
N LEU A 94 -5.17 13.52 -4.55
CA LEU A 94 -5.03 13.38 -3.10
C LEU A 94 -4.55 14.70 -2.51
N THR A 95 -5.31 15.20 -1.54
CA THR A 95 -5.01 16.41 -0.78
C THR A 95 -4.65 16.03 0.66
N PRO A 96 -3.37 16.04 1.04
CA PRO A 96 -2.94 15.80 2.42
C PRO A 96 -3.50 16.85 3.37
N LEU A 97 -3.90 16.46 4.58
CA LEU A 97 -4.10 17.42 5.67
C LEU A 97 -2.76 17.81 6.29
N ALA A 98 -1.85 16.85 6.38
CA ALA A 98 -0.47 17.04 6.81
C ALA A 98 0.46 16.08 6.06
N ILE A 99 1.71 16.50 5.86
CA ILE A 99 2.79 15.68 5.31
C ILE A 99 3.76 15.33 6.44
N HIS A 100 4.12 14.05 6.54
CA HIS A 100 5.11 13.55 7.49
C HIS A 100 6.37 13.10 6.77
N THR A 101 7.52 13.45 7.35
CA THR A 101 8.85 13.07 6.85
C THR A 101 9.49 11.95 7.68
N THR A 102 8.84 11.50 8.76
CA THR A 102 9.37 10.47 9.65
C THR A 102 9.31 9.11 8.99
N GLN A 103 10.48 8.51 8.78
CA GLN A 103 10.64 7.14 8.34
C GLN A 103 10.82 6.21 9.55
N PHE A 104 10.21 5.03 9.48
CA PHE A 104 10.29 4.01 10.50
C PHE A 104 11.07 2.81 9.95
N PRO A 105 12.18 2.41 10.60
CA PRO A 105 12.87 1.18 10.24
C PRO A 105 12.01 -0.03 10.63
N LEU A 106 11.83 -0.95 9.68
CA LEU A 106 11.06 -2.18 9.87
C LEU A 106 11.93 -3.34 10.36
N ASP A 107 13.25 -3.25 10.24
CA ASP A 107 14.24 -4.19 10.76
C ASP A 107 15.34 -3.51 11.57
N GLY A 108 16.08 -4.29 12.37
CA GLY A 108 17.15 -3.76 13.22
C GLY A 108 18.32 -3.15 12.44
N ALA A 109 18.50 -3.54 11.18
CA ALA A 109 19.51 -2.99 10.28
C ALA A 109 19.00 -1.81 9.42
N ALA A 110 17.73 -1.40 9.59
CA ALA A 110 17.09 -0.33 8.81
C ALA A 110 17.18 -0.51 7.29
N ARG A 111 17.27 -1.76 6.81
CA ARG A 111 17.24 -2.12 5.39
C ARG A 111 15.84 -2.04 4.81
N HIS A 112 14.81 -2.01 5.65
CA HIS A 112 13.42 -1.86 5.24
C HIS A 112 12.83 -0.65 5.95
N ARG A 113 12.26 0.27 5.19
CA ARG A 113 11.79 1.56 5.70
C ARG A 113 10.37 1.81 5.24
N TRP A 114 9.56 2.31 6.15
CA TRP A 114 8.19 2.70 5.89
C TRP A 114 7.94 4.13 6.34
N GLN A 115 7.16 4.88 5.57
CA GLN A 115 6.85 6.27 5.86
C GLN A 115 5.37 6.54 5.58
N PRO A 116 4.57 6.89 6.61
CA PRO A 116 3.19 7.32 6.40
C PRO A 116 3.16 8.79 5.96
N ILE A 117 3.44 9.05 4.68
CA ILE A 117 3.62 10.40 4.11
C ILE A 117 2.41 11.31 4.36
N ALA A 118 1.20 10.84 4.09
CA ALA A 118 -0.05 11.56 4.37
C ALA A 118 -1.04 10.61 5.05
N PRO A 119 -0.94 10.44 6.38
CA PRO A 119 -1.79 9.52 7.15
C PRO A 119 -3.26 9.92 7.09
N ILE A 120 -3.53 11.23 7.01
CA ILE A 120 -4.85 11.82 6.87
C ILE A 120 -4.85 12.67 5.60
N ALA A 121 -5.65 12.26 4.62
CA ALA A 121 -5.83 12.98 3.37
C ALA A 121 -7.28 12.90 2.89
N ARG A 122 -7.63 13.77 1.95
CA ARG A 122 -8.84 13.67 1.14
C ARG A 122 -8.47 13.22 -0.26
N VAL A 123 -9.38 12.53 -0.93
CA VAL A 123 -9.22 12.20 -2.35
C VAL A 123 -10.46 12.57 -3.14
N ASP A 124 -10.21 13.13 -4.32
CA ASP A 124 -11.14 13.28 -5.42
C ASP A 124 -10.82 12.21 -6.46
N VAL A 125 -11.83 11.40 -6.81
CA VAL A 125 -11.71 10.30 -7.75
C VAL A 125 -12.59 10.59 -8.95
N GLU A 126 -11.97 10.72 -10.13
CA GLU A 126 -12.66 11.06 -11.37
C GLU A 126 -12.18 10.14 -12.50
N PHE A 127 -12.95 9.09 -12.80
CA PHE A 127 -12.64 8.18 -13.89
C PHE A 127 -13.64 8.34 -15.02
N GLN A 128 -13.12 8.39 -16.25
CA GLN A 128 -13.93 8.32 -17.46
C GLN A 128 -14.26 6.86 -17.80
N ASN A 129 -13.39 5.91 -17.43
CA ASN A 129 -13.64 4.49 -17.62
C ASN A 129 -13.10 3.67 -16.43
N PRO A 130 -13.96 3.07 -15.59
CA PRO A 130 -15.42 3.22 -15.56
C PRO A 130 -15.81 4.68 -15.26
N LYS A 131 -17.01 5.11 -15.68
CA LYS A 131 -17.51 6.45 -15.34
C LYS A 131 -17.87 6.51 -13.85
N ILE A 132 -16.94 6.93 -13.01
CA ILE A 132 -17.14 7.10 -11.57
C ILE A 132 -16.60 8.45 -11.10
N PHE A 133 -17.32 9.06 -10.18
CA PHE A 133 -16.93 10.31 -9.53
C PHE A 133 -17.31 10.23 -8.06
N TRP A 134 -16.35 10.41 -7.16
CA TRP A 134 -16.62 10.50 -5.72
C TRP A 134 -15.49 11.18 -4.96
N ARG A 135 -15.79 11.59 -3.73
CA ARG A 135 -14.84 12.17 -2.77
C ARG A 135 -14.82 11.36 -1.48
N GLY A 136 -13.66 11.23 -0.86
CA GLY A 136 -13.54 10.45 0.38
C GLY A 136 -12.28 10.72 1.17
N ASN A 137 -12.09 9.93 2.22
CA ASN A 137 -10.85 9.89 3.00
C ASN A 137 -9.80 9.07 2.25
N ALA A 138 -8.54 9.48 2.39
CA ALA A 138 -7.39 8.83 1.78
C ALA A 138 -6.22 8.74 2.76
N TYR A 139 -5.23 7.96 2.36
CA TYR A 139 -3.97 7.75 3.05
C TYR A 139 -2.91 7.48 2.01
N PHE A 140 -1.70 7.97 2.25
CA PHE A 140 -0.57 7.79 1.36
C PHE A 140 0.68 7.47 2.18
N ASP A 141 1.40 6.45 1.74
CA ASP A 141 2.66 6.03 2.33
C ASP A 141 3.64 5.54 1.28
N SER A 142 4.88 5.34 1.72
CA SER A 142 5.92 4.68 0.96
C SER A 142 6.55 3.56 1.76
N ASN A 143 6.98 2.54 1.04
CA ASN A 143 7.86 1.49 1.54
C ASN A 143 9.04 1.42 0.58
N ASP A 144 10.25 1.37 1.11
CA ASP A 144 11.47 1.11 0.32
C ASP A 144 12.45 0.25 1.12
N GLY A 145 13.41 -0.35 0.44
CA GLY A 145 14.38 -1.19 1.11
C GLY A 145 15.56 -1.61 0.24
N ASP A 146 16.59 -2.11 0.91
CA ASP A 146 17.88 -2.51 0.33
C ASP A 146 17.99 -4.03 0.13
N ALA A 147 16.96 -4.78 0.54
CA ALA A 147 16.89 -6.23 0.46
C ALA A 147 15.46 -6.70 0.11
N PRO A 148 15.28 -7.90 -0.47
CA PRO A 148 13.96 -8.48 -0.65
C PRO A 148 13.27 -8.74 0.70
N LEU A 149 11.96 -8.44 0.80
CA LEU A 149 11.16 -8.73 2.01
C LEU A 149 11.27 -10.21 2.43
N THR A 150 11.29 -11.12 1.45
CA THR A 150 11.36 -12.56 1.69
C THR A 150 12.65 -13.01 2.35
N SER A 151 13.73 -12.22 2.30
CA SER A 151 15.01 -12.50 2.95
C SER A 151 15.00 -12.19 4.44
N ASP A 152 14.12 -11.29 4.90
CA ASP A 152 14.19 -10.73 6.25
C ASP A 152 12.91 -10.91 7.07
N PHE A 153 11.76 -11.09 6.41
CA PHE A 153 10.46 -11.25 7.05
C PHE A 153 9.86 -12.63 6.84
N ILE A 154 9.21 -13.13 7.89
CA ILE A 154 8.31 -14.29 7.84
C ILE A 154 6.88 -13.84 7.55
N ARG A 155 6.46 -12.75 8.20
CA ARG A 155 5.14 -12.12 8.00
C ARG A 155 5.21 -10.65 8.38
N TRP A 156 4.35 -9.85 7.78
CA TRP A 156 4.01 -8.53 8.27
C TRP A 156 2.49 -8.38 8.32
N HIS A 157 2.02 -7.47 9.15
CA HIS A 157 0.62 -7.11 9.25
C HIS A 157 0.52 -5.60 9.38
N TRP A 158 -0.32 -4.99 8.54
CA TRP A 158 -0.58 -3.57 8.56
C TRP A 158 -2.08 -3.34 8.59
N SER A 159 -2.53 -2.49 9.50
CA SER A 159 -3.92 -2.06 9.53
C SER A 159 -4.02 -0.57 9.78
N ARG A 160 -5.11 0.01 9.26
CA ARG A 160 -5.43 1.41 9.43
C ARG A 160 -6.91 1.53 9.77
N ALA A 161 -7.20 2.23 10.85
CA ALA A 161 -8.52 2.69 11.20
C ALA A 161 -8.54 4.22 11.11
N ASN A 162 -9.64 4.77 10.62
CA ASN A 162 -9.86 6.20 10.60
C ASN A 162 -11.16 6.48 11.33
N ASP A 163 -11.12 7.38 12.31
CA ASP A 163 -12.30 8.01 12.87
C ASP A 163 -12.38 9.47 12.41
N HIS A 164 -13.41 10.20 12.85
CA HIS A 164 -13.61 11.59 12.44
C HIS A 164 -12.50 12.55 12.88
N MET A 165 -11.63 12.16 13.83
CA MET A 165 -10.62 13.02 14.46
C MET A 165 -9.18 12.56 14.18
N ALA A 166 -8.97 11.27 13.92
CA ALA A 166 -7.66 10.65 13.86
C ALA A 166 -7.58 9.45 12.90
N THR A 167 -6.35 9.11 12.51
CA THR A 167 -6.03 7.84 11.86
C THR A 167 -5.10 7.04 12.76
N THR A 168 -5.54 5.85 13.15
CA THR A 168 -4.73 4.89 13.91
C THR A 168 -4.15 3.86 12.95
N ILE A 169 -2.85 3.60 13.05
CA ILE A 169 -2.10 2.68 12.22
C ILE A 169 -1.41 1.67 13.12
N PHE A 170 -1.51 0.40 12.77
CA PHE A 170 -0.73 -0.66 13.37
C PHE A 170 0.13 -1.32 12.31
N TYR A 171 1.42 -1.49 12.60
CA TYR A 171 2.38 -2.15 11.72
C TYR A 171 3.20 -3.14 12.54
N ASN A 172 2.97 -4.43 12.31
CA ASN A 172 3.73 -5.51 12.92
C ASN A 172 4.57 -6.23 11.88
N THR A 173 5.75 -6.67 12.29
CA THR A 173 6.58 -7.58 11.48
C THR A 173 7.08 -8.70 12.36
N LYS A 174 7.08 -9.93 11.83
CA LYS A 174 7.84 -11.06 12.38
C LYS A 174 9.01 -11.32 11.45
N ARG A 175 10.22 -11.15 11.97
CA ARG A 175 11.46 -11.25 11.20
C ARG A 175 12.00 -12.67 11.23
N ARG A 176 12.85 -13.01 10.27
CA ARG A 176 13.48 -14.34 10.17
C ARG A 176 14.51 -14.61 11.27
N ASP A 177 15.11 -13.55 11.82
CA ASP A 177 16.00 -13.64 12.98
C ASP A 177 15.26 -13.92 14.31
N GLY A 178 13.93 -14.05 14.27
CA GLY A 178 13.08 -14.31 15.43
C GLY A 178 12.60 -13.05 16.16
N THR A 179 13.13 -11.86 15.81
CA THR A 179 12.68 -10.59 16.40
C THR A 179 11.36 -10.11 15.79
N CYS A 180 10.70 -9.20 16.50
CA CYS A 180 9.45 -8.59 16.06
C CYS A 180 9.54 -7.06 16.03
N LEU A 181 8.75 -6.44 15.17
CA LEU A 181 8.34 -5.04 15.28
C LEU A 181 6.88 -5.03 15.69
N VAL A 182 6.54 -4.12 16.59
CA VAL A 182 5.17 -3.77 16.93
C VAL A 182 5.11 -2.25 16.97
N LEU A 183 4.47 -1.65 15.97
CA LEU A 183 4.40 -0.19 15.81
C LEU A 183 2.94 0.25 15.83
N GLY A 184 2.60 1.14 16.75
CA GLY A 184 1.28 1.73 16.87
C GLY A 184 1.38 3.23 16.79
N LEU A 185 0.67 3.82 15.83
CA LEU A 185 0.70 5.25 15.57
C LEU A 185 -0.70 5.82 15.52
N GLN A 186 -0.86 7.04 16.02
CA GLN A 186 -2.05 7.84 15.83
C GLN A 186 -1.66 9.17 15.18
N ALA A 187 -2.23 9.44 14.01
CA ALA A 187 -2.16 10.73 13.34
C ALA A 187 -3.40 11.55 13.68
N LYS A 188 -3.22 12.73 14.26
CA LYS A 188 -4.31 13.67 14.61
C LYS A 188 -4.50 14.71 13.51
N ALA A 189 -5.68 15.33 13.44
CA ALA A 189 -6.01 16.36 12.45
C ALA A 189 -5.01 17.54 12.39
N GLY A 190 -4.30 17.84 13.48
CA GLY A 190 -3.23 18.85 13.53
C GLY A 190 -1.90 18.42 12.90
N GLY A 191 -1.84 17.23 12.28
CA GLY A 191 -0.62 16.72 11.66
C GLY A 191 0.41 16.15 12.65
N GLN A 192 0.04 15.95 13.91
CA GLN A 192 0.89 15.29 14.89
C GLN A 192 0.77 13.78 14.76
N LEU A 193 1.92 13.10 14.72
CA LEU A 193 2.03 11.64 14.75
C LEU A 193 2.55 11.22 16.12
N GLU A 194 1.79 10.42 16.84
CA GLU A 194 2.13 9.96 18.19
C GLU A 194 2.17 8.44 18.25
N ASN A 195 3.08 7.90 19.07
CA ASN A 195 3.06 6.49 19.40
C ASN A 195 1.86 6.17 20.29
N VAL A 196 1.19 5.06 20.01
CA VAL A 196 0.12 4.52 20.83
C VAL A 196 0.36 3.06 21.16
N ALA A 197 -0.12 2.63 22.32
CA ALA A 197 -0.10 1.22 22.68
C ALA A 197 -1.01 0.43 21.73
N LEU A 198 -0.54 -0.74 21.29
CA LEU A 198 -1.38 -1.63 20.49
C LEU A 198 -2.23 -2.49 21.43
N PRO A 199 -3.54 -2.64 21.13
CA PRO A 199 -4.34 -3.67 21.77
C PRO A 199 -3.78 -5.08 21.53
N PRO A 200 -4.24 -6.13 22.23
CA PRO A 200 -3.86 -7.49 21.93
C PRO A 200 -4.14 -7.89 20.47
N GLU A 201 -3.24 -8.67 19.88
CA GLU A 201 -3.48 -9.29 18.57
C GLU A 201 -4.44 -10.47 18.72
N GLN A 202 -5.51 -10.49 17.91
CA GLN A 202 -6.51 -11.55 17.86
C GLN A 202 -6.49 -12.23 16.48
N PRO A 203 -6.64 -13.56 16.41
CA PRO A 203 -6.69 -14.28 15.15
C PRO A 203 -7.98 -13.98 14.38
N LEU A 204 -7.87 -13.94 13.06
CA LEU A 204 -8.98 -13.92 12.11
C LEU A 204 -8.99 -15.22 11.31
N PRO A 205 -10.12 -15.59 10.67
CA PRO A 205 -10.14 -16.72 9.74
C PRO A 205 -9.06 -16.56 8.67
N ASP A 206 -8.45 -17.65 8.21
CA ASP A 206 -7.48 -17.59 7.12
C ASP A 206 -8.10 -17.06 5.82
N THR A 207 -7.25 -16.63 4.89
CA THR A 207 -7.67 -16.31 3.53
C THR A 207 -7.95 -17.57 2.70
N VAL A 208 -8.52 -17.41 1.50
CA VAL A 208 -8.70 -18.53 0.55
C VAL A 208 -7.35 -19.15 0.16
N TRP A 209 -6.28 -18.37 0.20
CA TRP A 209 -4.91 -18.80 -0.04
C TRP A 209 -4.19 -19.36 1.20
N ARG A 210 -4.91 -19.58 2.31
CA ARG A 210 -4.37 -20.07 3.59
C ARG A 210 -3.32 -19.15 4.21
N VAL A 211 -3.40 -17.85 3.92
CA VAL A 211 -2.59 -16.84 4.59
C VAL A 211 -3.26 -16.54 5.93
N ALA A 212 -2.50 -16.72 7.02
CA ALA A 212 -2.97 -16.43 8.36
C ALA A 212 -3.21 -14.93 8.55
N ARG A 213 -4.36 -14.57 9.14
CA ARG A 213 -4.75 -13.18 9.41
C ARG A 213 -4.88 -12.93 10.91
N SER A 214 -4.64 -11.69 11.29
CA SER A 214 -4.85 -11.20 12.64
C SER A 214 -5.35 -9.76 12.61
N ALA A 215 -5.87 -9.28 13.73
CA ALA A 215 -6.19 -7.87 13.93
C ALA A 215 -5.96 -7.49 15.39
N HIS A 216 -5.57 -6.25 15.63
CA HIS A 216 -5.60 -5.70 16.98
C HIS A 216 -7.03 -5.32 17.35
N SER A 217 -7.47 -5.72 18.54
CA SER A 217 -8.76 -5.32 19.10
C SER A 217 -8.69 -5.21 20.61
N ASP A 218 -9.63 -4.47 21.18
CA ASP A 218 -9.74 -4.29 22.63
C ASP A 218 -9.75 -5.63 23.38
N ALA A 219 -9.18 -5.62 24.58
CA ALA A 219 -9.13 -6.81 25.42
C ALA A 219 -10.54 -7.35 25.68
N GLY A 220 -10.75 -8.64 25.42
CA GLY A 220 -12.06 -9.30 25.55
C GLY A 220 -12.98 -9.17 24.33
N TYR A 221 -12.60 -8.40 23.30
CA TYR A 221 -13.34 -8.33 22.05
C TYR A 221 -12.80 -9.33 21.01
N LYS A 222 -13.71 -10.01 20.32
CA LYS A 222 -13.38 -10.89 19.20
C LYS A 222 -13.69 -10.20 17.87
N PRO A 223 -12.68 -9.84 17.06
CA PRO A 223 -12.93 -9.17 15.79
C PRO A 223 -13.59 -10.13 14.80
N MET A 224 -14.38 -9.55 13.89
CA MET A 224 -15.09 -10.28 12.84
C MET A 224 -14.78 -9.69 11.47
N VAL A 225 -14.62 -10.56 10.47
CA VAL A 225 -14.49 -10.16 9.07
C VAL A 225 -15.88 -9.86 8.52
N LEU A 226 -16.19 -8.58 8.30
CA LEU A 226 -17.46 -8.19 7.67
C LEU A 226 -17.45 -8.40 6.15
N LYS A 227 -16.31 -8.09 5.51
CA LYS A 227 -16.13 -8.22 4.07
C LYS A 227 -14.65 -8.28 3.71
N THR A 228 -14.29 -9.24 2.86
CA THR A 228 -12.99 -9.26 2.18
C THR A 228 -13.13 -8.51 0.85
N LEU A 229 -12.31 -7.49 0.63
CA LEU A 229 -12.30 -6.73 -0.64
C LEU A 229 -11.33 -7.35 -1.66
N GLU A 230 -10.17 -7.80 -1.19
CA GLU A 230 -9.12 -8.45 -1.98
C GLU A 230 -8.64 -9.71 -1.26
N ASP A 231 -8.34 -10.76 -2.03
CA ASP A 231 -7.73 -11.96 -1.49
C ASP A 231 -6.76 -12.57 -2.52
N ALA A 232 -5.46 -12.50 -2.22
CA ALA A 232 -4.38 -12.84 -3.14
C ALA A 232 -3.29 -13.69 -2.46
N PRO A 233 -2.49 -14.46 -3.22
CA PRO A 233 -1.53 -15.44 -2.68
C PRO A 233 -0.21 -14.82 -2.20
N PHE A 234 -0.17 -13.52 -1.91
CA PHE A 234 1.03 -12.77 -1.54
C PHE A 234 0.86 -12.03 -0.22
#